data_AF-A0A142XJ87-F1
#
_entry.id   AF-A0A142XJ87-F1
#
_cell.length_a   1.000
_cell.length_b   1.000
_cell.length_c   1.000
_cell.angle_alpha   90.00
_cell.angle_beta   90.00
_cell.angle_gamma   90.00
#
_symmetry.space_group_name_H-M   'P 1'
#
loop_
_entity.id
_entity.type
_entity.pdbx_description
1 polymer ?
#
loop_
_entity_poly.entity_id
_entity_poly.type
_entity_poly.pdbx_seq_one_letter_code
_entity_poly.pdbx_strand_id
1 'polypeptide(L)'
;MPLSLTAVFADVPDPRIETANKLHPLTDILVIATCAVIAGADGWDEIAEYARTKEPFFRRFLELPNGVPSHDTFERVFAKLDPDAFADRFGRWVGALCESTGLVHIAIDGKSARRSAQGTFTGCLHLVNAWATENNLFLGQVPVPNGSNEIAAVPELLKVLDLRGALVTLDDAFGQKDVVTQIREQGGAYLVTVKGNQPTLHRAVVAVFEKAAEAEFAGCDMAGEAGVGHGREEERYSSFKA
;
A
#
# COMPACT_ATOMS: atom_id res chain seq x y z
N MET A 1 8.94 -19.56 6.85
CA MET A 1 10.16 -18.99 6.22
C MET A 1 9.66 -17.96 5.21
N PRO A 2 10.12 -16.70 5.26
CA PRO A 2 9.65 -15.69 4.33
C PRO A 2 9.97 -16.13 2.90
N LEU A 3 9.01 -15.97 1.98
CA LEU A 3 9.21 -16.26 0.57
C LEU A 3 10.30 -15.34 -0.01
N SER A 4 11.17 -15.84 -0.88
CA SER A 4 12.14 -14.99 -1.57
C SER A 4 11.48 -14.30 -2.77
N LEU A 5 11.94 -13.10 -3.14
CA LEU A 5 11.48 -12.42 -4.36
C LEU A 5 11.70 -13.29 -5.61
N THR A 6 12.79 -14.05 -5.65
CA THR A 6 13.08 -14.98 -6.75
C THR A 6 12.03 -16.08 -6.88
N ALA A 7 11.56 -16.64 -5.76
CA ALA A 7 10.53 -17.67 -5.77
C ALA A 7 9.17 -17.10 -6.18
N VAL A 8 8.85 -15.90 -5.68
CA VAL A 8 7.56 -15.25 -5.91
C VAL A 8 7.42 -14.70 -7.33
N PHE A 9 8.52 -14.28 -7.95
CA PHE A 9 8.52 -13.82 -9.34
C PHE A 9 8.82 -14.91 -10.37
N ALA A 10 9.01 -16.17 -9.94
CA ALA A 10 9.33 -17.27 -10.85
C ALA A 10 8.18 -17.62 -11.82
N ASP A 11 6.94 -17.36 -11.41
CA ASP A 11 5.73 -17.72 -12.16
C ASP A 11 4.97 -16.51 -12.71
N VAL A 12 5.60 -15.33 -12.72
CA VAL A 12 5.08 -14.17 -13.45
C VAL A 12 5.16 -14.46 -14.96
N PRO A 13 4.05 -14.36 -15.71
CA PRO A 13 4.06 -14.58 -17.15
C PRO A 13 5.01 -13.60 -17.84
N ASP A 14 5.92 -14.11 -18.67
CA ASP A 14 6.85 -13.27 -19.41
C ASP A 14 6.17 -12.71 -20.68
N PRO A 15 5.92 -11.39 -20.76
CA PRO A 15 5.23 -10.80 -21.90
C PRO A 15 6.15 -10.68 -23.12
N ARG A 16 7.44 -10.99 -23.00
CA ARG A 16 8.41 -10.87 -24.08
C ARG A 16 8.33 -12.07 -25.01
N ILE A 17 8.31 -11.77 -26.31
CA ILE A 17 8.45 -12.77 -27.36
C ILE A 17 9.80 -13.51 -27.26
N GLU A 18 9.77 -14.80 -27.54
CA GLU A 18 10.97 -15.64 -27.62
C GLU A 18 11.80 -15.24 -28.85
N THR A 19 12.92 -14.58 -28.60
CA THR A 19 13.87 -14.11 -29.63
C THR A 19 15.29 -14.23 -29.12
N ALA A 20 16.27 -14.20 -30.03
CA ALA A 20 17.69 -14.15 -29.66
C ALA A 20 18.06 -12.95 -28.76
N ASN A 21 17.23 -11.90 -28.72
CA ASN A 21 17.43 -10.71 -27.90
C ASN A 21 16.85 -10.82 -26.48
N LYS A 22 16.23 -11.96 -26.13
CA LYS A 22 15.74 -12.24 -24.77
C LYS A 22 16.90 -12.74 -23.90
N LEU A 23 17.82 -11.82 -23.56
CA LEU A 23 19.08 -12.15 -22.91
C LEU A 23 18.99 -12.29 -21.38
N HIS A 24 18.03 -11.65 -20.74
CA HIS A 24 17.95 -11.60 -19.27
C HIS A 24 16.71 -12.35 -18.78
N PRO A 25 16.84 -13.27 -17.79
CA PRO A 25 15.70 -13.90 -17.13
C PRO A 25 14.71 -12.84 -16.61
N LEU A 26 13.40 -13.10 -16.71
CA LEU A 26 12.40 -12.15 -16.24
C LEU A 26 12.55 -11.92 -14.73
N THR A 27 12.74 -13.00 -13.98
CA THR A 27 12.92 -12.97 -12.53
C THR A 27 14.09 -12.06 -12.13
N ASP A 28 15.23 -12.12 -12.83
CA ASP A 28 16.37 -11.24 -12.56
C ASP A 28 15.98 -9.76 -12.73
N ILE A 29 15.28 -9.43 -13.82
CA ILE A 29 14.81 -8.06 -14.10
C ILE A 29 13.87 -7.58 -12.98
N LEU A 30 12.88 -8.39 -12.60
CA LEU A 30 11.88 -8.02 -11.60
C LEU A 30 12.51 -7.85 -10.21
N VAL A 31 13.36 -8.78 -9.77
CA VAL A 31 14.03 -8.69 -8.47
C VAL A 31 14.91 -7.46 -8.37
N ILE A 32 15.71 -7.17 -9.40
CA ILE A 32 16.59 -6.00 -9.42
C ILE A 32 15.79 -4.71 -9.35
N ALA A 33 14.76 -4.57 -10.19
CA ALA A 33 13.93 -3.37 -10.23
C ALA A 33 13.23 -3.14 -8.88
N THR A 34 12.66 -4.18 -8.27
CA THR A 34 12.05 -4.10 -6.94
C THR A 34 13.06 -3.64 -5.89
N CYS A 35 14.26 -4.24 -5.84
CA CYS A 35 15.29 -3.83 -4.88
C CYS A 35 15.76 -2.39 -5.09
N ALA A 36 15.88 -1.94 -6.35
CA ALA A 36 16.30 -0.58 -6.68
C ALA A 36 15.25 0.45 -6.22
N VAL A 37 13.97 0.20 -6.49
CA VAL A 37 12.87 1.08 -6.08
C VAL A 37 12.76 1.15 -4.55
N ILE A 38 12.90 0.03 -3.85
CA ILE A 38 12.95 0.01 -2.37
C ILE A 38 14.14 0.82 -1.84
N ALA A 39 15.27 0.79 -2.56
CA ALA A 39 16.45 1.59 -2.24
C ALA A 39 16.34 3.08 -2.63
N GLY A 40 15.20 3.50 -3.19
CA GLY A 40 14.89 4.89 -3.50
C GLY A 40 15.12 5.30 -4.95
N ALA A 41 15.36 4.37 -5.88
CA ALA A 41 15.46 4.68 -7.30
C ALA A 41 14.10 5.11 -7.86
N ASP A 42 14.05 6.24 -8.58
CA ASP A 42 12.82 6.83 -9.12
C ASP A 42 12.71 6.76 -10.66
N GLY A 43 13.75 6.26 -11.33
CA GLY A 43 13.83 6.16 -12.80
C GLY A 43 14.60 4.94 -13.32
N TRP A 44 14.45 4.64 -14.61
CA TRP A 44 15.07 3.47 -15.25
C TRP A 44 16.61 3.52 -15.27
N ASP A 45 17.18 4.71 -15.47
CA ASP A 45 18.62 4.92 -15.39
C ASP A 45 19.17 4.65 -13.99
N GLU A 46 18.46 5.13 -12.96
CA GLU A 46 18.81 4.90 -11.55
C GLU A 46 18.71 3.42 -11.19
N ILE A 47 17.67 2.72 -11.67
CA ILE A 47 17.55 1.27 -11.49
C ILE A 47 18.74 0.54 -12.12
N ALA A 48 19.11 0.90 -13.35
CA ALA A 48 20.23 0.29 -14.03
C ALA A 48 21.57 0.61 -13.34
N GLU A 49 21.74 1.82 -12.81
CA GLU A 49 22.91 2.22 -12.02
C GLU A 49 23.01 1.47 -10.69
N TYR A 50 21.90 1.38 -9.95
CA TYR A 50 21.80 0.58 -8.73
C TYR A 50 22.20 -0.86 -9.00
N ALA A 51 21.67 -1.43 -10.08
CA ALA A 51 21.94 -2.81 -10.48
C ALA A 51 23.41 -3.05 -10.82
N ARG A 52 24.05 -2.16 -11.58
CA ARG A 52 25.49 -2.22 -11.87
C ARG A 52 26.33 -2.11 -10.59
N THR A 53 25.98 -1.16 -9.73
CA THR A 53 26.69 -0.93 -8.46
C THR A 53 26.58 -2.12 -7.50
N LYS A 54 25.44 -2.83 -7.54
CA LYS A 54 25.15 -3.98 -6.68
C LYS A 54 25.28 -5.32 -7.39
N GLU A 55 25.87 -5.38 -8.59
CA GLU A 55 26.01 -6.63 -9.35
C GLU A 55 26.66 -7.76 -8.53
N PRO A 56 27.76 -7.52 -7.78
CA PRO A 56 28.35 -8.58 -6.94
C PRO A 56 27.39 -9.12 -5.87
N PHE A 57 26.48 -8.28 -5.37
CA PHE A 57 25.44 -8.70 -4.42
C PHE A 57 24.38 -9.56 -5.10
N PHE A 58 23.91 -9.14 -6.27
CA PHE A 58 22.88 -9.87 -7.03
C PHE A 58 23.36 -11.23 -7.54
N ARG A 59 24.63 -11.35 -7.97
CA ARG A 59 25.22 -12.63 -8.39
C ARG A 59 25.23 -13.71 -7.30
N ARG A 60 24.97 -13.36 -6.04
CA ARG A 60 24.85 -14.34 -4.95
C ARG A 60 23.60 -15.21 -5.05
N PHE A 61 22.57 -14.75 -5.75
CA PHE A 61 21.25 -15.42 -5.81
C PHE A 61 20.49 -15.23 -7.13
N LEU A 62 21.00 -14.43 -8.07
CA LEU A 62 20.50 -14.30 -9.45
C LEU A 62 21.49 -14.91 -10.44
N GLU A 63 20.98 -15.37 -11.58
CA GLU A 63 21.80 -16.04 -12.61
C GLU A 63 22.67 -15.04 -13.38
N LEU A 64 22.08 -13.91 -13.80
CA LEU A 64 22.73 -12.85 -14.58
C LEU A 64 23.61 -13.39 -15.73
N PRO A 65 23.07 -14.26 -16.62
CA PRO A 65 23.85 -14.94 -17.66
C PRO A 65 24.50 -13.96 -18.64
N ASN A 66 23.85 -12.82 -18.87
CA ASN A 66 24.32 -11.74 -19.74
C ASN A 66 24.60 -10.45 -18.94
N GLY A 67 24.88 -10.58 -17.64
CA GLY A 67 25.08 -9.45 -16.73
C GLY A 67 23.79 -8.68 -16.44
N VAL A 68 23.98 -7.44 -15.97
CA VAL A 68 22.89 -6.56 -15.54
C VAL A 68 22.13 -6.00 -16.76
N PRO A 69 20.78 -6.01 -16.74
CA PRO A 69 19.97 -5.40 -17.80
C PRO A 69 20.21 -3.87 -17.95
N SER A 70 20.07 -3.36 -19.18
CA SER A 70 20.07 -1.91 -19.44
C SER A 70 18.78 -1.23 -18.99
N HIS A 71 18.78 0.11 -18.87
CA HIS A 71 17.56 0.90 -18.60
C HIS A 71 16.47 0.61 -19.66
N ASP A 72 16.84 0.54 -20.94
CA ASP A 72 15.93 0.17 -22.04
C ASP A 72 15.29 -1.22 -21.84
N THR A 73 16.01 -2.14 -21.20
CA THR A 73 15.49 -3.49 -20.94
C THR A 73 14.48 -3.48 -19.80
N PHE A 74 14.74 -2.72 -18.72
CA PHE A 74 13.76 -2.51 -17.67
C PHE A 74 12.50 -1.85 -18.23
N GLU A 75 12.65 -0.72 -18.92
CA GLU A 75 11.53 0.03 -19.49
C GLU A 75 10.67 -0.85 -20.41
N ARG A 76 11.29 -1.53 -21.40
CA ARG A 76 10.57 -2.39 -22.34
C ARG A 76 9.83 -3.54 -21.67
N VAL A 77 10.37 -4.11 -20.59
CA VAL A 77 9.71 -5.19 -19.85
C VAL A 77 8.52 -4.65 -19.07
N PHE A 78 8.73 -3.61 -18.26
CA PHE A 78 7.67 -3.04 -17.44
C PHE A 78 6.56 -2.41 -18.27
N ALA A 79 6.86 -1.87 -19.46
CA ALA A 79 5.85 -1.36 -20.40
C ALA A 79 4.90 -2.45 -20.95
N LYS A 80 5.28 -3.73 -20.87
CA LYS A 80 4.50 -4.86 -21.37
C LYS A 80 4.05 -5.82 -20.28
N LEU A 81 4.57 -5.66 -19.08
CA LEU A 81 4.29 -6.52 -17.93
C LEU A 81 2.81 -6.41 -17.58
N ASP A 82 2.18 -7.55 -17.32
CA ASP A 82 0.84 -7.57 -16.75
C ASP A 82 0.90 -7.00 -15.32
N PRO A 83 0.31 -5.83 -15.08
CA PRO A 83 0.39 -5.17 -13.78
C PRO A 83 -0.31 -5.98 -12.69
N ASP A 84 -1.39 -6.70 -13.02
CA ASP A 84 -2.16 -7.48 -12.05
C ASP A 84 -1.40 -8.74 -11.66
N ALA A 85 -0.78 -9.42 -12.63
CA ALA A 85 0.07 -10.57 -12.36
C ALA A 85 1.27 -10.20 -11.49
N PHE A 86 1.93 -9.07 -11.78
CA PHE A 86 3.02 -8.58 -10.94
C PHE A 86 2.54 -8.21 -9.52
N ALA A 87 1.43 -7.47 -9.40
CA ALA A 87 0.90 -7.02 -8.13
C ALA A 87 0.47 -8.19 -7.22
N ASP A 88 -0.17 -9.22 -7.76
CA ASP A 88 -0.52 -10.43 -7.00
C ASP A 88 0.73 -11.10 -6.42
N ARG A 89 1.78 -11.29 -7.24
CA ARG A 89 3.03 -11.91 -6.77
C ARG A 89 3.71 -11.04 -5.73
N PHE A 90 3.93 -9.77 -6.03
CA PHE A 90 4.54 -8.85 -5.06
C PHE A 90 3.75 -8.82 -3.74
N GLY A 91 2.41 -8.81 -3.80
CA GLY A 91 1.53 -8.88 -2.63
C GLY A 91 1.71 -10.14 -1.79
N ARG A 92 1.93 -11.32 -2.41
CA ARG A 92 2.24 -12.56 -1.67
C ARG A 92 3.57 -12.49 -0.94
N TRP A 93 4.59 -11.91 -1.58
CA TRP A 93 5.90 -11.71 -0.93
C TRP A 93 5.76 -10.83 0.31
N VAL A 94 5.00 -9.73 0.16
CA VAL A 94 4.68 -8.83 1.26
C VAL A 94 3.90 -9.54 2.36
N GLY A 95 2.81 -10.25 2.03
CA GLY A 95 2.00 -10.98 3.00
C GLY A 95 2.81 -11.99 3.84
N ALA A 96 3.76 -12.69 3.23
CA ALA A 96 4.66 -13.59 3.97
C ALA A 96 5.61 -12.83 4.92
N LEU A 97 6.06 -11.64 4.55
CA LEU A 97 6.84 -10.77 5.43
C LEU A 97 5.98 -10.30 6.61
N CYS A 98 4.75 -9.89 6.34
CA CYS A 98 3.76 -9.44 7.30
C CYS A 98 3.44 -10.47 8.39
N GLU A 99 3.18 -11.73 8.00
CA GLU A 99 2.95 -12.84 8.94
C GLU A 99 4.15 -13.05 9.86
N SER A 100 5.37 -12.93 9.32
CA SER A 100 6.60 -13.10 10.11
C SER A 100 6.86 -11.95 11.07
N THR A 101 6.31 -10.75 10.79
CA THR A 101 6.49 -9.55 11.59
C THR A 101 5.33 -9.25 12.54
N GLY A 102 4.21 -9.99 12.45
CA GLY A 102 3.06 -9.86 13.35
C GLY A 102 2.31 -8.54 13.21
N LEU A 103 1.93 -8.16 11.97
CA LEU A 103 1.31 -6.87 11.67
C LEU A 103 0.18 -6.47 12.62
N VAL A 104 0.23 -5.22 13.13
CA VAL A 104 -0.80 -4.70 14.05
C VAL A 104 -1.55 -3.50 13.46
N HIS A 105 -1.01 -2.77 12.46
CA HIS A 105 -1.64 -1.56 11.91
C HIS A 105 -1.53 -1.42 10.38
N ILE A 106 -2.68 -1.37 9.69
CA ILE A 106 -2.83 -1.20 8.24
C ILE A 106 -3.58 0.11 7.94
N ALA A 107 -2.96 1.03 7.21
CA ALA A 107 -3.58 2.24 6.71
C ALA A 107 -4.06 2.07 5.27
N ILE A 108 -5.30 2.47 4.98
CA ILE A 108 -5.85 2.50 3.63
C ILE A 108 -6.00 3.94 3.17
N ASP A 109 -5.37 4.27 2.04
CA ASP A 109 -5.30 5.63 1.50
C ASP A 109 -5.53 5.66 -0.03
N GLY A 110 -6.08 6.77 -0.51
CA GLY A 110 -6.28 7.06 -1.93
C GLY A 110 -5.14 7.88 -2.50
N LYS A 111 -4.50 7.42 -3.57
CA LYS A 111 -3.42 8.14 -4.25
C LYS A 111 -3.76 8.40 -5.72
N SER A 112 -3.48 9.64 -6.15
CA SER A 112 -3.53 10.03 -7.56
C SER A 112 -2.12 10.09 -8.14
N ALA A 113 -1.76 9.13 -8.99
CA ALA A 113 -0.51 9.17 -9.74
C ALA A 113 -0.69 10.08 -10.96
N ARG A 114 -0.29 11.35 -10.82
CA ARG A 114 -0.39 12.34 -11.90
C ARG A 114 0.61 12.02 -13.02
N ARG A 115 0.23 12.27 -14.28
CA ARG A 115 1.04 12.01 -15.50
C ARG A 115 1.27 10.52 -15.83
N SER A 116 0.57 9.60 -15.17
CA SER A 116 0.75 8.14 -15.35
C SER A 116 -0.13 7.52 -16.44
N ALA A 117 -1.22 8.16 -16.86
CA ALA A 117 -2.14 7.58 -17.85
C ALA A 117 -2.66 8.63 -18.85
N GLN A 118 -2.48 8.35 -20.15
CA GLN A 118 -3.31 8.94 -21.20
C GLN A 118 -4.56 8.06 -21.36
N GLY A 119 -5.77 8.64 -21.37
CA GLY A 119 -7.02 7.92 -21.66
C GLY A 119 -7.91 7.52 -20.48
N THR A 120 -7.59 7.91 -19.25
CA THR A 120 -8.51 7.81 -18.10
C THR A 120 -9.43 9.03 -18.01
N PHE A 121 -10.63 8.88 -17.44
CA PHE A 121 -11.63 9.97 -17.33
C PHE A 121 -11.06 11.25 -16.68
N THR A 122 -10.17 11.11 -15.70
CA THR A 122 -9.56 12.23 -14.95
C THR A 122 -8.16 12.61 -15.45
N GLY A 123 -7.62 11.93 -16.47
CA GLY A 123 -6.23 12.12 -16.94
C GLY A 123 -5.13 11.71 -15.95
N CYS A 124 -5.48 10.99 -14.86
CA CYS A 124 -4.54 10.44 -13.88
C CYS A 124 -4.99 9.04 -13.46
N LEU A 125 -4.03 8.17 -13.11
CA LEU A 125 -4.34 6.89 -12.47
C LEU A 125 -4.67 7.14 -10.99
N HIS A 126 -5.86 6.75 -10.58
CA HIS A 126 -6.28 6.74 -9.19
C HIS A 126 -6.11 5.33 -8.64
N LEU A 127 -5.49 5.22 -7.46
CA LEU A 127 -5.19 3.98 -6.77
C LEU A 127 -5.70 4.08 -5.34
N VAL A 128 -6.21 2.98 -4.80
CA VAL A 128 -6.37 2.81 -3.36
C VAL A 128 -5.30 1.83 -2.91
N ASN A 129 -4.53 2.19 -1.88
CA ASN A 129 -3.44 1.37 -1.36
C ASN A 129 -3.68 0.95 0.08
N ALA A 130 -3.01 -0.13 0.49
CA ALA A 130 -2.91 -0.59 1.87
C ALA A 130 -1.44 -0.55 2.31
N TRP A 131 -1.17 0.09 3.44
CA TRP A 131 0.16 0.35 3.96
C TRP A 131 0.26 -0.12 5.41
N ALA A 132 1.20 -1.03 5.70
CA ALA A 132 1.53 -1.41 7.07
C ALA A 132 2.49 -0.38 7.66
N THR A 133 1.97 0.45 8.58
CA THR A 133 2.68 1.63 9.13
C THR A 133 3.96 1.25 9.86
N GLU A 134 3.89 0.25 10.75
CA GLU A 134 5.01 -0.16 11.59
C GLU A 134 6.15 -0.79 10.79
N ASN A 135 5.80 -1.43 9.67
CA ASN A 135 6.73 -2.18 8.83
C ASN A 135 7.23 -1.38 7.63
N ASN A 136 6.73 -0.15 7.44
CA ASN A 136 6.97 0.68 6.26
C ASN A 136 6.77 -0.11 4.95
N LEU A 137 5.68 -0.87 4.91
CA LEU A 137 5.48 -1.93 3.92
C LEU A 137 4.17 -1.75 3.17
N PHE A 138 4.27 -1.79 1.85
CA PHE A 138 3.13 -1.72 0.95
C PHE A 138 2.46 -3.09 0.80
N LEU A 139 1.22 -3.24 1.25
CA LEU A 139 0.52 -4.53 1.27
C LEU A 139 -0.23 -4.84 -0.03
N GLY A 140 -0.67 -3.81 -0.74
CA GLY A 140 -1.41 -3.96 -1.98
C GLY A 140 -2.00 -2.65 -2.46
N GLN A 141 -2.41 -2.61 -3.74
CA GLN A 141 -3.22 -1.53 -4.30
C GLN A 141 -4.21 -2.07 -5.32
N VAL A 142 -5.29 -1.34 -5.51
CA VAL A 142 -6.27 -1.58 -6.57
C VAL A 142 -6.50 -0.26 -7.33
N PRO A 143 -6.49 -0.28 -8.68
CA PRO A 143 -6.87 0.88 -9.46
C PRO A 143 -8.35 1.18 -9.33
N VAL A 144 -8.69 2.46 -9.26
CA VAL A 144 -10.09 2.90 -9.27
C VAL A 144 -10.68 2.67 -10.66
N PRO A 145 -11.81 1.95 -10.78
CA PRO A 145 -12.46 1.75 -12.07
C PRO A 145 -12.84 3.06 -12.75
N ASN A 146 -12.71 3.12 -14.08
CA ASN A 146 -13.11 4.29 -14.86
C ASN A 146 -14.58 4.64 -14.63
N GLY A 147 -14.85 5.91 -14.28
CA GLY A 147 -16.21 6.39 -13.97
C GLY A 147 -16.71 6.04 -12.56
N SER A 148 -15.85 5.45 -11.72
CA SER A 148 -16.14 5.17 -10.30
C SER A 148 -15.33 6.09 -9.37
N ASN A 149 -15.42 5.85 -8.06
CA ASN A 149 -14.66 6.56 -7.03
C ASN A 149 -13.83 5.57 -6.18
N GLU A 150 -12.88 6.12 -5.42
CA GLU A 150 -11.98 5.35 -4.55
C GLU A 150 -12.74 4.47 -3.53
N ILE A 151 -13.90 4.94 -3.05
CA ILE A 151 -14.75 4.21 -2.09
C ILE A 151 -15.15 2.83 -2.66
N ALA A 152 -15.46 2.75 -3.95
CA ALA A 152 -15.84 1.49 -4.59
C ALA A 152 -14.67 0.49 -4.75
N ALA A 153 -13.42 0.95 -4.68
CA ALA A 153 -12.23 0.10 -4.82
C ALA A 153 -11.76 -0.50 -3.48
N VAL A 154 -12.09 0.14 -2.34
CA VAL A 154 -11.70 -0.33 -1.01
C VAL A 154 -12.16 -1.77 -0.74
N PRO A 155 -13.41 -2.18 -1.02
CA PRO A 155 -13.86 -3.55 -0.76
C PRO A 155 -13.05 -4.62 -1.50
N GLU A 156 -12.62 -4.34 -2.74
CA GLU A 156 -11.79 -5.27 -3.52
C GLU A 156 -10.39 -5.39 -2.93
N LEU A 157 -9.80 -4.27 -2.50
CA LEU A 157 -8.51 -4.28 -1.81
C LEU A 157 -8.57 -5.08 -0.50
N LEU A 158 -9.64 -4.94 0.28
CA LEU A 158 -9.80 -5.70 1.52
C LEU A 158 -9.93 -7.22 1.30
N LYS A 159 -10.42 -7.69 0.14
CA LYS A 159 -10.57 -9.14 -0.12
C LYS A 159 -9.23 -9.87 -0.23
N VAL A 160 -8.16 -9.16 -0.58
CA VAL A 160 -6.84 -9.75 -0.80
C VAL A 160 -5.91 -9.61 0.41
N LEU A 161 -6.39 -9.02 1.51
CA LEU A 161 -5.62 -8.82 2.74
C LEU A 161 -6.05 -9.81 3.83
N ASP A 162 -5.09 -10.28 4.62
CA ASP A 162 -5.38 -10.94 5.89
C ASP A 162 -5.47 -9.88 6.99
N LEU A 163 -6.69 -9.65 7.50
CA LEU A 163 -6.97 -8.61 8.49
C LEU A 163 -7.05 -9.14 9.92
N ARG A 164 -6.86 -10.46 10.14
CA ARG A 164 -7.04 -11.07 11.46
C ARG A 164 -6.08 -10.47 12.48
N GLY A 165 -6.64 -9.82 13.50
CA GLY A 165 -5.87 -9.15 14.56
C GLY A 165 -5.25 -7.81 14.14
N ALA A 166 -5.46 -7.34 12.91
CA ALA A 166 -4.98 -6.05 12.45
C ALA A 166 -5.93 -4.91 12.82
N LEU A 167 -5.39 -3.74 13.15
CA LEU A 167 -6.11 -2.47 13.19
C LEU A 167 -6.07 -1.82 11.80
N VAL A 168 -7.22 -1.59 11.18
CA VAL A 168 -7.33 -0.90 9.89
C VAL A 168 -7.72 0.56 10.09
N THR A 169 -6.86 1.50 9.69
CA THR A 169 -7.19 2.93 9.66
C THR A 169 -7.62 3.37 8.27
N LEU A 170 -8.67 4.18 8.22
CA LEU A 170 -9.29 4.67 6.99
C LEU A 170 -9.44 6.20 7.05
N ASP A 171 -9.21 6.88 5.92
CA ASP A 171 -9.63 8.28 5.80
C ASP A 171 -11.16 8.40 5.84
N ASP A 172 -11.67 9.60 6.13
CA ASP A 172 -13.09 9.84 6.39
C ASP A 172 -13.98 9.42 5.22
N ALA A 173 -13.52 9.61 3.98
CA ALA A 173 -14.25 9.20 2.79
C ALA A 173 -14.52 7.68 2.75
N PHE A 174 -13.58 6.87 3.25
CA PHE A 174 -13.64 5.40 3.22
C PHE A 174 -14.36 4.78 4.42
N GLY A 175 -14.68 5.58 5.46
CA GLY A 175 -15.35 5.15 6.69
C GLY A 175 -16.82 4.74 6.52
N GLN A 176 -17.16 4.01 5.45
CA GLN A 176 -18.50 3.53 5.14
C GLN A 176 -18.86 2.30 5.98
N LYS A 177 -20.16 2.12 6.27
CA LYS A 177 -20.65 0.99 7.09
C LYS A 177 -20.26 -0.36 6.52
N ASP A 178 -20.37 -0.54 5.21
CA ASP A 178 -20.11 -1.82 4.55
C ASP A 178 -18.62 -2.17 4.60
N VAL A 179 -17.73 -1.19 4.41
CA VAL A 179 -16.27 -1.34 4.54
C VAL A 179 -15.90 -1.75 5.95
N VAL A 180 -16.42 -1.05 6.96
CA VAL A 180 -16.18 -1.38 8.37
C VAL A 180 -16.72 -2.76 8.74
N THR A 181 -17.87 -3.14 8.19
CA THR A 181 -18.47 -4.46 8.40
C THR A 181 -17.58 -5.55 7.82
N GLN A 182 -17.09 -5.38 6.59
CA GLN A 182 -16.15 -6.30 5.96
C GLN A 182 -14.87 -6.48 6.76
N ILE A 183 -14.28 -5.39 7.29
CA ILE A 183 -13.08 -5.48 8.14
C ILE A 183 -13.34 -6.36 9.37
N ARG A 184 -14.47 -6.15 10.05
CA ARG A 184 -14.85 -6.96 11.23
C ARG A 184 -15.11 -8.42 10.87
N GLU A 185 -15.80 -8.68 9.76
CA GLU A 185 -16.10 -10.03 9.29
C GLU A 185 -14.82 -10.82 8.94
N GLN A 186 -13.76 -10.12 8.50
CA GLN A 186 -12.44 -10.70 8.27
C GLN A 186 -11.56 -10.79 9.53
N GLY A 187 -12.08 -10.41 10.71
CA GLY A 187 -11.37 -10.52 11.99
C GLY A 187 -10.45 -9.35 12.33
N GLY A 188 -10.57 -8.23 11.63
CA GLY A 188 -9.85 -6.99 11.91
C GLY A 188 -10.60 -6.05 12.85
N ALA A 189 -9.86 -5.17 13.51
CA ALA A 189 -10.36 -3.96 14.15
C ALA A 189 -10.27 -2.77 13.18
N TYR A 190 -10.95 -1.68 13.47
CA TYR A 190 -10.91 -0.48 12.62
C TYR A 190 -10.88 0.80 13.45
N LEU A 191 -10.26 1.83 12.88
CA LEU A 191 -10.30 3.20 13.37
C LEU A 191 -10.65 4.11 12.18
N VAL A 192 -11.78 4.78 12.27
CA VAL A 192 -12.33 5.64 11.21
C VAL A 192 -12.49 7.07 11.71
N THR A 193 -12.24 8.02 10.81
CA THR A 193 -12.51 9.43 11.11
C THR A 193 -13.97 9.76 10.78
N VAL A 194 -14.70 10.35 11.72
CA VAL A 194 -16.07 10.85 11.48
C VAL A 194 -16.00 12.34 11.15
N LYS A 195 -16.35 12.72 9.92
CA LYS A 195 -16.43 14.13 9.47
C LYS A 195 -17.83 14.47 8.95
N GLY A 196 -17.94 15.60 8.24
CA GLY A 196 -19.21 16.11 7.69
C GLY A 196 -19.86 15.21 6.63
N ASN A 197 -19.14 14.24 6.07
CA ASN A 197 -19.71 13.25 5.15
C ASN A 197 -20.71 12.29 5.80
N GLN A 198 -20.76 12.24 7.14
CA GLN A 198 -21.75 11.47 7.92
C GLN A 198 -22.46 12.38 8.92
N PRO A 199 -23.35 13.30 8.48
CA PRO A 199 -23.83 14.41 9.31
C PRO A 199 -24.63 13.96 10.54
N THR A 200 -25.34 12.84 10.46
CA THR A 200 -26.09 12.29 11.61
C THR A 200 -25.15 11.64 12.63
N LEU A 201 -24.16 10.86 12.18
CA LEU A 201 -23.18 10.25 13.07
C LEU A 201 -22.30 11.33 13.71
N HIS A 202 -21.82 12.28 12.91
CA HIS A 202 -21.03 13.41 13.38
C HIS A 202 -21.76 14.20 14.47
N ARG A 203 -23.03 14.58 14.25
CA ARG A 203 -23.84 15.27 15.28
C ARG A 203 -24.00 14.42 16.55
N ALA A 204 -24.21 13.12 16.42
CA ALA A 204 -24.35 12.24 17.57
C ALA A 204 -23.04 12.14 18.37
N VAL A 205 -21.89 12.01 17.69
CA VAL A 205 -20.57 12.00 18.32
C VAL A 205 -20.29 13.33 19.01
N VAL A 206 -20.51 14.46 18.32
CA VAL A 206 -20.33 15.81 18.90
C VAL A 206 -21.19 15.98 20.15
N ALA A 207 -22.48 15.61 20.12
CA ALA A 207 -23.36 15.73 21.28
C ALA A 207 -22.89 14.90 22.49
N VAL A 208 -22.26 13.74 22.26
CA VAL A 208 -21.65 12.93 23.33
C VAL A 208 -20.45 13.66 23.95
N PHE A 209 -19.58 14.24 23.12
CA PHE A 209 -18.43 15.00 23.59
C PHE A 209 -18.83 16.31 24.28
N GLU A 210 -19.83 17.03 23.79
CA GLU A 210 -20.38 18.23 24.44
C GLU A 210 -20.90 17.91 25.83
N LYS A 211 -21.72 16.85 25.96
CA LYS A 211 -22.22 16.40 27.27
C LYS A 211 -21.10 15.94 28.21
N ALA A 212 -20.06 15.31 27.68
CA ALA A 212 -18.90 14.93 28.47
C ALA A 212 -18.12 16.18 28.93
N ALA A 213 -17.95 17.18 28.07
CA ALA A 213 -17.29 18.44 28.39
C ALA A 213 -18.07 19.26 29.45
N GLU A 214 -19.40 19.29 29.38
CA GLU A 214 -20.26 19.89 30.42
C GLU A 214 -20.05 19.23 31.80
N ALA A 215 -19.73 17.94 31.81
CA ALA A 215 -19.40 17.18 33.02
C ALA A 215 -17.88 17.16 33.32
N GLU A 216 -17.08 18.00 32.67
CA GLU A 216 -15.61 18.04 32.80
C GLU A 216 -14.95 16.66 32.60
N PHE A 217 -15.53 15.85 31.71
CA PHE A 217 -15.14 14.45 31.46
C PHE A 217 -15.08 13.58 32.74
N ALA A 218 -15.91 13.90 33.75
CA ALA A 218 -15.94 13.16 35.01
C ALA A 218 -16.15 11.65 34.80
N GLY A 219 -15.24 10.85 35.34
CA GLY A 219 -15.24 9.39 35.22
C GLY A 219 -14.62 8.85 33.93
N CYS A 220 -13.97 9.71 33.13
CA CYS A 220 -13.11 9.31 32.02
C CYS A 220 -11.65 9.57 32.37
N ASP A 221 -10.77 8.66 31.97
CA ASP A 221 -9.33 8.91 31.95
C ASP A 221 -9.00 9.76 30.71
N MET A 222 -8.28 10.85 30.91
CA MET A 222 -7.93 11.80 29.86
C MET A 222 -6.42 11.81 29.65
N ALA A 223 -5.98 11.78 28.39
CA ALA A 223 -4.60 12.04 28.00
C ALA A 223 -4.58 13.11 26.90
N GLY A 224 -3.66 14.06 27.01
CA GLY A 224 -3.51 15.19 26.09
C GLY A 224 -2.06 15.37 25.66
N GLU A 225 -1.85 15.68 24.40
CA GLU A 225 -0.55 16.04 23.83
C GLU A 225 -0.71 17.30 22.97
N ALA A 226 0.24 18.22 23.06
CA ALA A 226 0.31 19.41 22.22
C ALA A 226 1.65 19.43 21.49
N GLY A 227 1.64 19.75 20.20
CA GLY A 227 2.84 19.74 19.37
C GLY A 227 2.71 20.56 18.11
N VAL A 228 3.78 20.55 17.31
CA VAL A 228 3.81 21.19 15.99
C VAL A 228 4.02 20.11 14.94
N GLY A 229 3.02 19.88 14.10
CA GLY A 229 3.01 18.86 13.05
C GLY A 229 2.63 19.47 11.70
N HIS A 230 3.39 19.16 10.64
CA HIS A 230 3.14 19.68 9.29
C HIS A 230 2.91 21.21 9.21
N GLY A 231 3.64 21.98 10.02
CA GLY A 231 3.54 23.45 10.08
C GLY A 231 2.30 23.99 10.81
N ARG A 232 1.58 23.15 11.56
CA ARG A 232 0.40 23.53 12.35
C ARG A 232 0.62 23.20 13.82
N GLU A 233 0.11 24.06 14.69
CA GLU A 233 -0.07 23.73 16.11
C GLU A 233 -1.22 22.72 16.21
N GLU A 234 -0.95 21.59 16.84
CA GLU A 234 -1.91 20.50 17.01
C GLU A 234 -2.02 20.13 18.49
N GLU A 235 -3.24 20.08 19.00
CA GLU A 235 -3.57 19.51 20.30
C GLU A 235 -4.40 18.25 20.08
N ARG A 236 -4.04 17.16 20.76
CA ARG A 236 -4.69 15.85 20.66
C ARG A 236 -5.10 15.41 22.04
N TYR A 237 -6.40 15.18 22.22
CA TYR A 237 -6.96 14.67 23.46
C TYR A 237 -7.61 13.33 23.22
N SER A 238 -7.39 12.39 24.12
CA SER A 238 -8.01 11.07 24.12
C SER A 238 -8.70 10.86 25.46
N SER A 239 -9.92 10.34 25.41
CA SER A 239 -10.73 10.04 26.58
C SER A 239 -11.09 8.56 26.56
N PHE A 240 -10.83 7.88 27.67
CA PHE A 240 -11.12 6.46 27.83
C PHE A 240 -12.09 6.30 28.98
N LYS A 241 -13.14 5.51 28.75
CA LYS A 241 -14.04 5.11 29.81
C LYS A 241 -13.61 3.72 30.28
N ALA A 242 -13.18 3.64 31.53
CA ALA A 242 -12.84 2.36 32.18
C ALA A 242 -14.05 1.42 32.24
#